data_AF-A0A954KZ64-F1
#
_entry.id   AF-A0A954KZ64-F1
#
_cell.length_a   1.000
_cell.length_b   1.000
_cell.length_c   1.000
_cell.angle_alpha   90.00
_cell.angle_beta   90.00
_cell.angle_gamma   90.00
#
_symmetry.space_group_name_H-M   'P 1'
#
loop_
_entity.id
_entity.type
_entity.pdbx_description
1 polymer ?
#
loop_
_entity_poly.entity_id
_entity_poly.type
_entity_poly.pdbx_seq_one_letter_code
_entity_poly.pdbx_strand_id
1 'polypeptide(L)'
;EWLESATDADELHFFAENWHWDGGGGAPLLPLVENPHCDAGTMLMLFWHGGGEDSYFQYNEVEDIDREFDREVHHLLRRIEKKLVSKDYATADIRFDPGSFISMRDRRDEFARQIPEFLYQPIGRKPNE
;
A
#
# COMPACT_ATOMS: atom_id res chain seq x y z
N GLU A 1 16.28 10.67 4.32
CA GLU A 1 17.51 10.94 3.53
C GLU A 1 17.59 10.15 2.20
N TRP A 2 17.80 8.82 2.17
CA TRP A 2 17.84 8.08 0.87
C TRP A 2 16.46 7.93 0.21
N LEU A 3 15.45 7.45 0.94
CA LEU A 3 14.10 7.26 0.41
C LEU A 3 13.45 8.52 -0.17
N GLU A 4 13.85 9.70 0.28
CA GLU A 4 13.33 10.99 -0.23
C GLU A 4 14.05 11.47 -1.50
N SER A 5 15.28 11.00 -1.74
CA SER A 5 16.17 11.46 -2.81
C SER A 5 16.39 10.42 -3.91
N ALA A 6 16.01 9.17 -3.68
CA ALA A 6 16.02 8.13 -4.69
C ALA A 6 15.13 8.52 -5.87
N THR A 7 15.60 8.25 -7.08
CA THR A 7 14.90 8.63 -8.33
C THR A 7 14.58 7.43 -9.22
N ASP A 8 15.02 6.24 -8.83
CA ASP A 8 14.78 4.99 -9.53
C ASP A 8 13.62 4.23 -8.86
N ALA A 9 12.56 3.99 -9.63
CA ALA A 9 11.38 3.30 -9.17
C ALA A 9 11.66 1.82 -8.83
N ASP A 10 12.59 1.17 -9.52
CA ASP A 10 12.96 -0.23 -9.28
C ASP A 10 13.76 -0.36 -7.98
N GLU A 11 14.63 0.61 -7.66
CA GLU A 11 15.33 0.63 -6.36
C GLU A 11 14.36 0.81 -5.18
N LEU A 12 13.39 1.73 -5.34
CA LEU A 12 12.32 1.93 -4.36
C LEU A 12 11.47 0.66 -4.20
N HIS A 13 11.13 0.01 -5.32
CA HIS A 13 10.39 -1.24 -5.31
C HIS A 13 11.16 -2.36 -4.60
N PHE A 14 12.44 -2.54 -4.92
CA PHE A 14 13.30 -3.53 -4.30
C PHE A 14 13.40 -3.32 -2.79
N PHE A 15 13.51 -2.07 -2.33
CA PHE A 15 13.45 -1.75 -0.91
C PHE A 15 12.11 -2.17 -0.29
N ALA A 16 10.99 -1.81 -0.92
CA ALA A 16 9.64 -2.12 -0.43
C ALA A 16 9.37 -3.63 -0.36
N GLU A 17 9.82 -4.40 -1.36
CA GLU A 17 9.63 -5.86 -1.44
C GLU A 17 10.38 -6.58 -0.30
N ASN A 18 11.51 -6.03 0.14
CA ASN A 18 12.33 -6.61 1.21
C ASN A 18 12.02 -6.03 2.60
N TRP A 19 10.94 -5.24 2.75
CA TRP A 19 10.56 -4.66 4.03
C TRP A 19 10.09 -5.72 5.04
N HIS A 20 10.66 -5.69 6.24
CA HIS A 20 10.28 -6.62 7.32
C HIS A 20 9.18 -6.03 8.20
N TRP A 21 7.93 -6.36 7.88
CA TRP A 21 6.73 -5.79 8.51
C TRP A 21 6.67 -5.97 10.04
N ASP A 22 7.00 -7.15 10.57
CA ASP A 22 6.88 -7.47 12.00
C ASP A 22 7.76 -6.62 12.93
N GLY A 23 8.85 -6.05 12.40
CA GLY A 23 9.79 -5.21 13.17
C GLY A 23 9.88 -3.76 12.70
N GLY A 24 9.48 -3.48 11.45
CA GLY A 24 9.66 -2.18 10.82
C GLY A 24 8.48 -1.22 10.98
N GLY A 25 7.24 -1.73 11.09
CA GLY A 25 6.04 -0.89 11.12
C GLY A 25 5.76 -0.17 9.81
N GLY A 26 4.82 0.78 9.86
CA GLY A 26 4.37 1.55 8.69
C GLY A 26 5.08 2.89 8.52
N ALA A 27 5.56 3.50 9.61
CA ALA A 27 6.12 4.84 9.57
C ALA A 27 7.36 4.98 8.66
N PRO A 28 8.33 4.03 8.64
CA PRO A 28 9.50 4.17 7.77
C PRO A 28 9.22 4.03 6.27
N LEU A 29 8.05 3.51 5.89
CA LEU A 29 7.61 3.42 4.49
C LEU A 29 6.91 4.69 4.01
N LEU A 30 6.54 5.62 4.90
CA LEU A 30 5.91 6.88 4.49
C LEU A 30 6.81 7.70 3.53
N PRO A 31 8.11 7.91 3.79
CA PRO A 31 8.97 8.61 2.85
C PRO A 31 9.08 7.94 1.48
N LEU A 32 8.97 6.60 1.42
CA LEU A 32 8.93 5.86 0.17
C LEU A 32 7.66 6.18 -0.61
N VAL A 33 6.50 6.12 0.04
CA VAL A 33 5.20 6.40 -0.58
C VAL A 33 5.08 7.88 -0.99
N GLU A 34 5.73 8.80 -0.26
CA GLU A 34 5.81 10.22 -0.64
C GLU A 34 6.80 10.51 -1.76
N ASN A 35 7.72 9.58 -2.07
CA ASN A 35 8.72 9.80 -3.10
C ASN A 35 8.04 10.03 -4.46
N PRO A 36 8.36 11.12 -5.20
CA PRO A 36 7.78 11.41 -6.51
C PRO A 36 7.97 10.31 -7.57
N HIS A 37 8.98 9.47 -7.39
CA HIS A 37 9.34 8.36 -8.27
C HIS A 37 8.77 7.02 -7.80
N CYS A 38 8.00 6.98 -6.70
CA CYS A 38 7.35 5.74 -6.27
C CYS A 38 6.27 5.31 -7.27
N ASP A 39 6.43 4.10 -7.81
CA ASP A 39 5.49 3.51 -8.77
C ASP A 39 4.17 3.11 -8.10
N ALA A 40 3.07 3.22 -8.85
CA ALA A 40 1.75 2.80 -8.38
C ALA A 40 1.67 1.29 -8.06
N GLY A 41 2.38 0.43 -8.78
CA GLY A 41 2.46 -0.99 -8.50
C GLY A 41 3.13 -1.27 -7.15
N THR A 42 4.20 -0.54 -6.83
CA THR A 42 4.87 -0.60 -5.52
C THR A 42 3.94 -0.17 -4.39
N MET A 43 3.21 0.94 -4.58
CA MET A 43 2.21 1.39 -3.61
C MET A 43 1.11 0.34 -3.41
N LEU A 44 0.59 -0.23 -4.48
CA LEU A 44 -0.43 -1.28 -4.38
C LEU A 44 0.10 -2.52 -3.65
N MET A 45 1.33 -2.94 -3.94
CA MET A 45 1.99 -4.04 -3.22
C MET A 45 2.05 -3.75 -1.72
N LEU A 46 2.54 -2.57 -1.31
CA LEU A 46 2.62 -2.19 0.09
C LEU A 46 1.25 -2.16 0.78
N PHE A 47 0.20 -1.73 0.08
CA PHE A 47 -1.15 -1.75 0.62
C PHE A 47 -1.59 -3.17 1.00
N TRP A 48 -1.36 -4.13 0.11
CA TRP A 48 -1.79 -5.52 0.31
C TRP A 48 -0.88 -6.27 1.30
N HIS A 49 0.43 -6.07 1.23
CA HIS A 49 1.38 -6.65 2.18
C HIS A 49 1.22 -6.09 3.59
N GLY A 50 0.80 -4.82 3.72
CA GLY A 50 0.52 -4.17 5.00
C GLY A 50 -0.80 -4.56 5.64
N GLY A 51 -1.53 -5.54 5.08
CA GLY A 51 -2.79 -6.01 5.67
C GLY A 51 -3.95 -5.04 5.47
N GLY A 52 -4.11 -4.49 4.26
CA GLY A 52 -5.21 -3.59 3.91
C GLY A 52 -6.60 -4.08 4.35
N GLU A 53 -6.92 -5.37 4.11
CA GLU A 53 -8.19 -5.97 4.57
C GLU A 53 -8.26 -6.04 6.09
N ASP A 54 -7.23 -6.54 6.78
CA ASP A 54 -7.23 -6.67 8.23
C ASP A 54 -7.40 -5.32 8.94
N SER A 55 -6.73 -4.29 8.42
CA SER A 55 -6.80 -2.94 8.96
C SER A 55 -8.19 -2.32 8.74
N TYR A 56 -8.73 -2.40 7.53
CA TYR A 56 -9.98 -1.71 7.17
C TYR A 56 -11.22 -2.49 7.59
N PHE A 57 -11.09 -3.80 7.81
CA PHE A 57 -12.11 -4.60 8.47
C PHE A 57 -12.35 -4.09 9.90
N GLN A 58 -11.28 -3.76 10.62
CA GLN A 58 -11.34 -3.39 12.04
C GLN A 58 -11.55 -1.89 12.27
N TYR A 59 -10.94 -1.04 11.43
CA TYR A 59 -10.79 0.38 11.75
C TYR A 59 -11.27 1.27 10.60
N ASN A 60 -12.04 2.31 10.94
CA ASN A 60 -12.35 3.39 10.00
C ASN A 60 -11.39 4.56 10.14
N GLU A 61 -11.09 5.01 11.36
CA GLU A 61 -10.15 6.10 11.64
C GLU A 61 -8.96 5.65 12.51
N VAL A 62 -7.86 6.41 12.47
CA VAL A 62 -6.60 6.08 13.20
C VAL A 62 -6.81 6.19 14.72
N GLU A 63 -7.69 7.10 15.14
CA GLU A 63 -8.02 7.38 16.54
C GLU A 63 -8.69 6.18 17.24
N ASP A 64 -9.24 5.23 16.47
CA ASP A 64 -9.88 4.01 17.00
C ASP A 64 -8.85 2.92 17.39
N ILE A 65 -7.56 3.15 17.13
CA ILE A 65 -6.51 2.13 17.21
C ILE A 65 -5.61 2.37 18.42
N ASP A 66 -5.57 1.42 19.36
CA ASP A 66 -4.78 1.53 20.60
C ASP A 66 -3.29 1.25 20.41
N ARG A 67 -2.93 0.33 19.50
CA ARG A 67 -1.54 -0.09 19.29
C ARG A 67 -0.85 0.83 18.29
N GLU A 68 0.32 1.34 18.66
CA GLU A 68 1.10 2.26 17.82
C GLU A 68 1.48 1.66 16.47
N PHE A 69 1.93 0.41 16.46
CA PHE A 69 2.23 -0.33 15.24
C PHE A 69 1.03 -0.35 14.28
N ASP A 70 -0.16 -0.69 14.80
CA ASP A 70 -1.38 -0.78 13.99
C ASP A 70 -1.80 0.64 13.49
N ARG A 71 -1.56 1.69 14.28
CA ARG A 71 -1.77 3.10 13.85
C ARG A 71 -0.86 3.48 12.69
N GLU A 72 0.43 3.17 12.80
CA GLU A 72 1.40 3.49 11.74
C GLU A 72 1.06 2.79 10.43
N VAL A 73 0.72 1.50 10.50
CA VAL A 73 0.29 0.72 9.33
C VAL A 73 -1.00 1.31 8.77
N HIS A 74 -2.02 1.56 9.58
CA HIS A 74 -3.28 2.14 9.10
C HIS A 74 -3.06 3.51 8.43
N HIS A 75 -2.23 4.37 9.03
CA HIS A 75 -1.87 5.66 8.44
C HIS A 75 -1.18 5.50 7.08
N LEU A 76 -0.19 4.59 6.97
CA LEU A 76 0.46 4.26 5.70
C LEU A 76 -0.56 3.81 4.64
N LEU A 77 -1.45 2.87 5.00
CA LEU A 77 -2.48 2.34 4.11
C LEU A 77 -3.42 3.45 3.61
N ARG A 78 -3.88 4.32 4.51
CA ARG A 78 -4.71 5.50 4.15
C ARG A 78 -3.97 6.44 3.21
N ARG A 79 -2.66 6.61 3.40
CA ARG A 79 -1.86 7.47 2.52
C ARG A 79 -1.71 6.87 1.13
N ILE A 80 -1.44 5.57 1.05
CA ILE A 80 -1.38 4.82 -0.22
C ILE A 80 -2.72 4.89 -0.95
N GLU A 81 -3.83 4.58 -0.26
CA GLU A 81 -5.17 4.66 -0.84
C GLU A 81 -5.41 6.04 -1.45
N LYS A 82 -5.12 7.11 -0.69
CA LYS A 82 -5.28 8.48 -1.17
C LYS A 82 -4.48 8.74 -2.44
N LYS A 83 -3.17 8.39 -2.49
CA LYS A 83 -2.33 8.63 -3.66
C LYS A 83 -2.81 7.87 -4.88
N LEU A 84 -3.16 6.60 -4.70
CA LEU A 84 -3.63 5.76 -5.78
C LEU A 84 -5.00 6.21 -6.32
N VAL A 85 -5.96 6.54 -5.45
CA VAL A 85 -7.28 7.10 -5.84
C VAL A 85 -7.12 8.40 -6.62
N SER A 86 -6.26 9.31 -6.14
CA SER A 86 -6.04 10.61 -6.77
C SER A 86 -5.12 10.55 -7.99
N LYS A 87 -4.58 9.37 -8.33
CA LYS A 87 -3.55 9.18 -9.35
C LYS A 87 -2.32 10.08 -9.16
N ASP A 88 -1.94 10.27 -7.90
CA ASP A 88 -0.79 11.08 -7.47
C ASP A 88 0.48 10.22 -7.44
N TYR A 89 0.89 9.75 -8.63
CA TYR A 89 2.09 8.93 -8.83
C TYR A 89 2.65 9.17 -10.23
N ALA A 90 3.97 9.09 -10.39
CA ALA A 90 4.62 9.38 -11.66
C ALA A 90 4.46 8.25 -12.68
N THR A 91 4.57 7.00 -12.23
CA THR A 91 4.58 5.81 -13.09
C THR A 91 3.67 4.71 -12.54
N ALA A 92 3.29 3.81 -13.43
CA ALA A 92 2.57 2.58 -13.14
C ALA A 92 3.11 1.48 -14.07
N ASP A 93 4.43 1.33 -14.08
CA ASP A 93 5.14 0.40 -14.94
C ASP A 93 5.42 -0.93 -14.22
N ILE A 94 5.57 -0.91 -12.89
CA ILE A 94 5.77 -2.11 -12.09
C ILE A 94 4.43 -2.83 -11.92
N ARG A 95 4.40 -4.11 -12.27
CA ARG A 95 3.19 -4.91 -12.17
C ARG A 95 2.99 -5.47 -10.77
N PHE A 96 1.82 -5.22 -10.19
CA PHE A 96 1.34 -5.92 -9.02
C PHE A 96 -0.09 -6.39 -9.23
N ASP A 97 -0.35 -7.66 -8.91
CA ASP A 97 -1.67 -8.29 -8.98
C ASP A 97 -2.12 -8.69 -7.57
N PRO A 98 -3.14 -8.03 -6.99
CA PRO A 98 -3.54 -8.28 -5.62
C PRO A 98 -4.32 -9.59 -5.45
N GLY A 99 -4.62 -10.32 -6.54
CA GLY A 99 -5.52 -11.47 -6.54
C GLY A 99 -5.24 -12.51 -5.44
N SER A 100 -3.97 -12.81 -5.16
CA SER A 100 -3.57 -13.78 -4.13
C SER A 100 -3.63 -13.24 -2.69
N PHE A 101 -3.73 -11.93 -2.52
CA PHE A 101 -3.78 -11.26 -1.21
C PHE A 101 -5.22 -10.98 -0.75
N ILE A 102 -6.18 -11.06 -1.67
CA ILE A 102 -7.60 -10.84 -1.37
C ILE A 102 -8.16 -12.09 -0.69
N SER A 103 -8.48 -11.98 0.59
CA SER A 103 -8.97 -13.08 1.42
C SER A 103 -10.42 -12.89 1.87
N MET A 104 -10.90 -11.64 1.97
CA MET A 104 -12.21 -11.30 2.53
C MET A 104 -13.24 -10.86 1.47
N ARG A 105 -13.16 -11.42 0.26
CA ARG A 105 -14.01 -11.02 -0.89
C ARG A 105 -15.52 -11.05 -0.58
N ASP A 106 -15.98 -12.05 0.14
CA ASP A 106 -17.40 -12.24 0.46
C ASP A 106 -17.88 -11.48 1.70
N ARG A 107 -16.98 -10.73 2.36
CA ARG A 107 -17.24 -10.00 3.61
C ARG A 107 -16.95 -8.51 3.50
N ARG A 108 -16.82 -7.98 2.28
CA ARG A 108 -16.46 -6.57 2.04
C ARG A 108 -17.48 -5.60 2.65
N ASP A 109 -18.75 -5.98 2.70
CA ASP A 109 -19.83 -5.21 3.32
C ASP A 109 -19.69 -5.08 4.84
N GLU A 110 -18.91 -5.96 5.48
CA GLU A 110 -18.62 -5.90 6.91
C GLU A 110 -17.49 -4.92 7.27
N PHE A 111 -16.76 -4.38 6.28
CA PHE A 111 -15.58 -3.56 6.57
C PHE A 111 -15.98 -2.24 7.22
N ALA A 112 -15.31 -1.89 8.32
CA ALA A 112 -15.41 -0.58 8.95
C ALA A 112 -15.08 0.55 7.94
N ARG A 113 -14.12 0.30 7.05
CA ARG A 113 -13.79 1.16 5.91
C ARG A 113 -13.81 0.38 4.60
N GLN A 114 -14.60 0.85 3.64
CA GLN A 114 -14.63 0.23 2.32
C GLN A 114 -13.31 0.48 1.56
N ILE A 115 -12.67 -0.58 1.07
CA ILE A 115 -11.53 -0.48 0.15
C ILE A 115 -12.08 -0.12 -1.24
N PRO A 116 -11.60 0.97 -1.89
CA PRO A 116 -12.05 1.33 -3.23
C PRO A 116 -11.82 0.19 -4.25
N GLU A 117 -12.81 -0.04 -5.14
CA GLU A 117 -12.81 -1.21 -6.04
C GLU A 117 -11.54 -1.32 -6.90
N PHE A 118 -10.94 -0.20 -7.29
CA PHE A 118 -9.75 -0.21 -8.14
C PHE A 118 -8.51 -0.80 -7.43
N LEU A 119 -8.42 -0.78 -6.09
CA LEU A 119 -7.30 -1.43 -5.38
C LEU A 119 -7.37 -2.96 -5.43
N TYR A 120 -8.52 -3.53 -5.79
CA TYR A 120 -8.66 -4.97 -6.03
C TYR A 120 -8.24 -5.40 -7.44
N GLN A 121 -7.84 -4.45 -8.29
CA GLN A 121 -7.44 -4.71 -9.68
C GLN A 121 -5.93 -4.63 -9.83
N PRO A 122 -5.33 -5.39 -10.77
CA PRO A 122 -3.91 -5.27 -11.05
C PRO A 122 -3.53 -3.87 -11.55
N ILE A 123 -2.38 -3.38 -11.12
CA ILE A 123 -1.71 -2.19 -11.66
C ILE A 123 -0.44 -2.65 -12.38
N GLY A 124 -0.02 -1.87 -13.39
CA GLY A 124 1.18 -2.16 -14.18
C GLY A 124 0.92 -2.95 -15.45
N ARG A 125 1.91 -2.93 -16.35
CA ARG A 125 1.81 -3.66 -17.62
C ARG A 125 2.03 -5.14 -17.37
N LYS A 126 1.17 -5.99 -17.95
CA LYS A 126 1.49 -7.43 -18.06
C LYS A 126 2.79 -7.58 -18.85
N PRO A 127 3.77 -8.35 -18.35
CA PRO A 127 4.87 -8.80 -19.20
C PRO A 127 4.25 -9.47 -20.43
N ASN A 128 4.73 -9.14 -21.63
CA ASN A 128 4.21 -9.73 -22.86
C ASN A 128 4.26 -11.26 -22.74
N GLU A 129 3.10 -11.91 -22.86
CA GLU A 129 2.91 -13.37 -22.88
C GLU A 129 3.57 -14.01 -24.11
#